data_AF-A0A8J8J6V6-F1
#
_entry.id   AF-A0A8J8J6V6-F1
#
_cell.length_a   1.000
_cell.length_b   1.000
_cell.length_c   1.000
_cell.angle_alpha   90.00
_cell.angle_beta   90.00
_cell.angle_gamma   90.00
#
_symmetry.space_group_name_H-M   'P 1'
#
loop_
_entity.id
_entity.type
_entity.pdbx_description
1 polymer ?
#
loop_
_entity_poly.entity_id
_entity_poly.type
_entity_poly.pdbx_seq_one_letter_code
_entity_poly.pdbx_strand_id
1 'polypeptide(L)'
;MQSKVYVITFVLFAIIDALTTWFGVKMGFEESNPLLAGRISSGLGFFGSYSLYTAVGAGVIVVSLRLEKFSPAFRAVAIGMVILKAIPAVNNILLLAGVPVSGIINSTVGAVLENLFIG
;
A
#
# COMPACT_ATOMS: atom_id res chain seq x y z
N MET A 1 3.64 -9.83 -20.03
CA MET A 1 4.26 -8.57 -19.56
C MET A 1 3.44 -7.85 -18.50
N GLN A 2 2.11 -7.78 -18.61
CA GLN A 2 1.25 -7.05 -17.65
C GLN A 2 1.39 -7.53 -16.18
N SER A 3 1.58 -8.83 -15.93
CA SER A 3 1.72 -9.33 -14.54
C SER A 3 2.94 -8.82 -13.80
N LYS A 4 4.05 -8.54 -14.52
CA LYS A 4 5.25 -7.97 -13.91
C LYS A 4 4.99 -6.53 -13.46
N VAL A 5 4.18 -5.78 -14.20
CA VAL A 5 3.85 -4.38 -13.88
C VAL A 5 3.12 -4.30 -12.55
N TYR A 6 2.05 -5.08 -12.34
CA TYR A 6 1.30 -5.05 -11.07
C TYR A 6 2.19 -5.35 -9.85
N VAL A 7 3.05 -6.37 -9.96
CA VAL A 7 3.97 -6.73 -8.87
C VAL A 7 5.01 -5.63 -8.64
N ILE A 8 5.62 -5.09 -9.70
CA ILE A 8 6.61 -4.00 -9.58
C ILE A 8 5.96 -2.77 -8.95
N THR A 9 4.78 -2.35 -9.43
CA THR A 9 4.05 -1.20 -8.89
C THR A 9 3.69 -1.41 -7.42
N PHE A 10 3.21 -2.60 -7.05
CA PHE A 10 2.94 -2.94 -5.65
C PHE A 10 4.20 -2.83 -4.78
N VAL A 11 5.32 -3.39 -5.25
CA VAL A 11 6.59 -3.35 -4.53
C VAL A 11 7.12 -1.92 -4.40
N LEU A 12 6.99 -1.09 -5.44
CA LEU A 12 7.38 0.32 -5.37
C LEU A 12 6.57 1.08 -4.33
N PHE A 13 5.24 0.92 -4.31
CA PHE A 13 4.41 1.54 -3.26
C PHE A 13 4.75 1.01 -1.87
N ALA A 14 5.06 -0.28 -1.74
CA ALA A 14 5.50 -0.86 -0.48
C ALA A 14 6.84 -0.26 0.01
N ILE A 15 7.81 -0.06 -0.89
CA ILE A 15 9.09 0.57 -0.54
C ILE A 15 8.86 2.02 -0.11
N ILE A 16 8.08 2.78 -0.88
CA ILE A 16 7.74 4.16 -0.56
C ILE A 16 7.10 4.24 0.82
N ASP A 17 6.06 3.46 1.06
CA ASP A 17 5.34 3.42 2.34
C ASP A 17 6.25 3.05 3.51
N ALA A 18 7.10 2.04 3.35
CA ALA A 18 8.06 1.67 4.39
C ALA A 18 9.03 2.82 4.73
N LEU A 19 9.56 3.49 3.72
CA LEU A 19 10.49 4.61 3.91
C LEU A 19 9.78 5.79 4.55
N THR A 20 8.60 6.17 4.06
CA THR A 20 7.87 7.33 4.57
C THR A 20 7.33 7.09 5.98
N THR A 21 6.87 5.89 6.31
CA THR A 21 6.58 5.49 7.69
C THR A 21 7.82 5.62 8.58
N TRP A 22 8.96 5.06 8.14
CA TRP A 22 10.19 5.07 8.95
C TRP A 22 10.65 6.50 9.24
N PHE A 23 10.70 7.35 8.21
CA PHE A 23 11.07 8.76 8.38
C PHE A 23 10.02 9.54 9.17
N GLY A 24 8.73 9.29 8.94
CA GLY A 24 7.63 9.94 9.66
C GLY A 24 7.74 9.72 11.17
N VAL A 25 7.98 8.48 11.60
CA VAL A 25 8.17 8.20 13.02
C VAL A 25 9.42 8.86 13.59
N LYS A 26 10.51 8.94 12.82
CA LYS A 26 11.72 9.67 13.23
C LYS A 26 11.50 11.19 13.32
N MET A 27 10.52 11.73 12.60
CA MET A 27 10.10 13.13 12.67
C MET A 27 9.07 13.40 13.79
N GLY A 28 8.68 12.38 14.56
CA GLY A 28 7.77 12.53 15.70
C GLY A 28 6.30 12.23 15.39
N PHE A 29 5.98 11.71 14.21
CA PHE A 29 4.64 11.22 13.91
C PHE A 29 4.38 9.85 14.56
N GLU A 30 3.13 9.60 14.96
CA GLU A 30 2.74 8.32 15.54
C GLU A 30 2.41 7.29 14.45
N GLU A 31 2.91 6.06 14.61
CA GLU A 31 2.51 4.94 13.76
C GLU A 31 1.17 4.38 14.24
N SER A 32 0.15 4.44 13.38
CA SER A 32 -1.21 4.02 13.71
C SER A 32 -1.36 2.49 13.82
N ASN A 33 -0.45 1.72 13.21
CA ASN A 33 -0.47 0.27 13.28
C ASN A 33 0.31 -0.24 14.50
N PRO A 34 -0.34 -0.82 15.52
CA PRO A 34 0.33 -1.25 16.75
C PRO A 34 1.36 -2.38 16.51
N LEU A 35 1.17 -3.20 15.47
CA LEU A 35 2.11 -4.26 15.11
C LEU A 35 3.40 -3.72 14.50
N LEU A 36 3.33 -2.58 13.80
CA LEU A 36 4.49 -1.91 13.21
C LEU A 36 5.16 -0.97 14.22
N ALA A 37 4.36 -0.26 15.03
CA ALA A 37 4.84 0.65 16.07
C ALA A 37 5.80 -0.07 17.03
N GLY A 38 5.46 -1.29 17.48
CA GLY A 38 6.33 -2.09 18.35
C GLY A 38 7.65 -2.54 17.72
N ARG A 39 7.76 -2.50 16.38
CA ARG A 39 8.94 -2.95 15.62
C ARG A 39 9.79 -1.81 15.09
N ILE A 40 9.24 -0.60 15.06
CA ILE A 40 9.86 0.64 14.55
C ILE A 40 11.10 1.05 15.36
N SER A 41 11.20 0.59 16.61
CA SER A 41 12.38 0.77 17.46
C SER A 41 13.62 0.06 16.92
N SER A 42 13.45 -0.99 16.09
CA SER A 42 14.54 -1.69 15.42
C SER A 42 14.40 -1.62 13.89
N GLY A 43 15.41 -1.09 13.20
CA GLY A 43 15.37 -1.00 11.73
C GLY A 43 15.21 -2.38 11.08
N LEU A 44 15.93 -3.38 11.59
CA LEU A 44 15.85 -4.77 11.11
C LEU A 44 14.44 -5.37 11.32
N GLY A 45 13.83 -5.18 12.50
CA GLY A 45 12.50 -5.72 12.78
C GLY A 45 11.41 -5.05 11.95
N PHE A 46 11.51 -3.74 11.75
CA PHE A 46 10.59 -2.98 10.91
C PHE A 46 10.70 -3.38 9.44
N PHE A 47 11.87 -3.20 8.80
CA PHE A 47 12.04 -3.49 7.37
C PHE A 47 11.93 -4.99 7.06
N GLY A 48 12.34 -5.87 7.99
CA GLY A 48 12.15 -7.32 7.88
C GLY A 48 10.67 -7.71 7.86
N SER A 49 9.87 -7.16 8.78
CA SER A 49 8.42 -7.40 8.78
C SER A 49 7.76 -6.84 7.53
N TYR A 50 8.17 -5.65 7.13
CA TYR A 50 7.62 -4.95 5.97
C TYR A 50 7.89 -5.73 4.68
N SER A 51 9.11 -6.25 4.51
CA SER A 51 9.48 -7.07 3.35
C SER A 51 8.71 -8.40 3.31
N LEU A 52 8.46 -9.05 4.45
CA LEU A 52 7.62 -10.24 4.53
C LEU A 52 6.19 -9.96 4.07
N TYR A 53 5.54 -8.93 4.60
CA TYR A 53 4.17 -8.55 4.17
C TYR A 53 4.11 -8.18 2.69
N THR A 54 5.17 -7.55 2.18
CA THR A 54 5.30 -7.21 0.76
C THR A 54 5.42 -8.46 -0.10
N ALA A 55 6.22 -9.44 0.31
CA ALA A 55 6.37 -10.71 -0.39
C ALA A 55 5.05 -11.49 -0.44
N VAL A 56 4.30 -11.52 0.66
CA VAL A 56 2.96 -12.14 0.71
C VAL A 56 2.01 -11.44 -0.24
N GLY A 57 1.93 -10.10 -0.21
CA GLY A 57 1.06 -9.33 -1.11
C GLY A 57 1.42 -9.51 -2.59
N ALA A 58 2.71 -9.50 -2.92
CA ALA A 58 3.18 -9.79 -4.27
C ALA A 58 2.82 -11.23 -4.70
N GLY A 59 2.93 -12.20 -3.79
CA GLY A 59 2.49 -13.58 -4.00
C GLY A 59 1.01 -13.68 -4.34
N VAL A 60 0.15 -12.98 -3.59
CA VAL A 60 -1.30 -12.90 -3.86
C VAL A 60 -1.55 -12.34 -5.26
N ILE A 61 -0.90 -11.24 -5.64
CA ILE A 61 -1.03 -10.65 -6.99
C ILE A 61 -0.66 -11.67 -8.07
N VAL A 62 0.47 -12.36 -7.92
CA VAL A 62 0.92 -13.38 -8.89
C VAL A 62 -0.09 -14.51 -9.00
N VAL A 63 -0.59 -15.02 -7.87
CA VAL A 63 -1.58 -16.10 -7.86
C VAL A 63 -2.89 -15.64 -8.49
N SER A 64 -3.41 -14.47 -8.14
CA SER A 64 -4.63 -13.91 -8.71
C SER A 64 -4.52 -13.78 -10.24
N LEU A 65 -3.41 -13.23 -10.75
CA LEU A 65 -3.23 -13.11 -12.20
C LEU A 65 -3.08 -14.47 -12.90
N ARG A 66 -2.54 -15.50 -12.23
CA ARG A 66 -2.54 -16.87 -12.78
C ARG A 66 -3.94 -17.49 -12.83
N LEU A 67 -4.83 -17.09 -11.91
CA LEU A 67 -6.21 -17.55 -11.85
C LEU A 67 -7.15 -16.75 -12.75
N GLU A 68 -6.70 -15.64 -13.36
CA GLU A 68 -7.50 -14.82 -14.31
C GLU A 68 -8.12 -15.64 -15.44
N LYS A 69 -7.43 -16.71 -15.88
CA LYS A 69 -7.95 -17.65 -16.89
C LYS A 69 -9.28 -18.32 -16.51
N PHE A 70 -9.60 -18.39 -15.22
CA PHE A 70 -10.85 -18.96 -14.71
C PHE A 70 -11.94 -17.90 -14.50
N SER A 71 -11.56 -16.66 -14.21
CA SER A 71 -12.49 -15.54 -14.08
C SER A 71 -11.76 -14.20 -14.17
N PRO A 72 -12.27 -13.22 -14.94
CA PRO A 72 -11.69 -11.87 -15.00
C PRO A 72 -11.73 -11.15 -13.64
N ALA A 73 -12.56 -11.59 -12.68
CA ALA A 73 -12.61 -11.03 -11.34
C ALA A 73 -11.26 -11.15 -10.59
N PHE A 74 -10.45 -12.17 -10.88
CA PHE A 74 -9.13 -12.29 -10.25
C PHE A 74 -8.16 -11.16 -10.66
N ARG A 75 -8.34 -10.57 -11.84
CA ARG A 75 -7.58 -9.38 -12.23
C ARG A 75 -7.97 -8.17 -11.38
N ALA A 76 -9.25 -8.02 -11.05
CA ALA A 76 -9.71 -6.97 -10.16
C ALA A 76 -9.08 -7.09 -8.76
N VAL A 77 -8.86 -8.31 -8.26
CA VAL A 77 -8.12 -8.54 -7.00
C VAL A 77 -6.69 -8.01 -7.09
N ALA A 78 -5.97 -8.32 -8.18
CA ALA A 78 -4.61 -7.82 -8.39
C ALA A 78 -4.56 -6.28 -8.46
N ILE A 79 -5.51 -5.65 -9.16
CA ILE A 79 -5.64 -4.19 -9.21
C ILE A 79 -5.94 -3.62 -7.82
N GLY A 80 -6.90 -4.20 -7.11
CA GLY A 80 -7.29 -3.78 -5.76
C GLY A 80 -6.13 -3.84 -4.78
N MET A 81 -5.30 -4.89 -4.84
CA MET A 81 -4.10 -5.00 -4.00
C MET A 81 -3.10 -3.86 -4.26
N VAL A 82 -2.89 -3.47 -5.52
CA VAL A 82 -2.01 -2.33 -5.86
C VAL A 82 -2.60 -1.02 -5.32
N ILE A 83 -3.89 -0.78 -5.54
CA ILE A 83 -4.57 0.44 -5.09
C ILE A 83 -4.52 0.54 -3.55
N LEU A 84 -4.89 -0.53 -2.85
CA LEU A 84 -4.87 -0.57 -1.39
C LEU A 84 -3.48 -0.31 -0.81
N LYS A 85 -2.42 -0.75 -1.50
CA LYS A 85 -1.04 -0.45 -1.09
C LYS A 85 -0.59 0.98 -1.43
N ALA A 86 -1.15 1.58 -2.48
CA ALA A 86 -0.87 2.97 -2.85
C ALA A 86 -1.39 3.97 -1.81
N ILE A 87 -2.54 3.68 -1.18
CA ILE A 87 -3.17 4.56 -0.18
C ILE A 87 -2.22 4.95 0.96
N PRO A 88 -1.66 4.01 1.75
CA PRO A 88 -0.75 4.39 2.84
C PRO A 88 0.53 5.05 2.33
N ALA A 89 1.07 4.60 1.19
CA ALA A 89 2.26 5.20 0.57
C ALA A 89 2.05 6.70 0.26
N VAL A 90 0.93 7.03 -0.39
CA VAL A 90 0.57 8.39 -0.77
C VAL A 90 0.24 9.23 0.47
N ASN A 91 -0.53 8.69 1.41
CA ASN A 91 -0.85 9.37 2.66
C ASN A 91 0.42 9.76 3.43
N ASN A 92 1.38 8.85 3.56
CA ASN A 92 2.62 9.11 4.28
C ASN A 92 3.52 10.11 3.53
N ILE A 93 3.54 10.10 2.19
CA ILE A 93 4.21 11.16 1.41
C ILE A 93 3.60 12.53 1.73
N LEU A 94 2.28 12.64 1.67
CA LEU A 94 1.58 13.90 1.84
C LEU A 94 1.71 14.44 3.26
N LEU A 95 1.65 13.55 4.24
CA LEU A 95 1.89 13.86 5.65
C LEU A 95 3.31 14.39 5.87
N LEU A 96 4.33 13.76 5.28
CA LEU A 96 5.71 14.26 5.30
C LEU A 96 5.90 15.59 4.56
N ALA A 97 5.09 15.86 3.54
CA ALA A 97 5.08 17.14 2.82
C ALA A 97 4.34 18.26 3.59
N GLY A 98 3.81 17.98 4.78
CA GLY A 98 3.08 18.95 5.60
C GLY A 98 1.63 19.19 5.15
N VAL A 99 1.08 18.32 4.30
CA VAL A 99 -0.31 18.41 3.83
C VAL A 99 -1.24 17.77 4.88
N PRO A 100 -2.25 18.48 5.41
CA PRO A 100 -3.16 17.94 6.40
C PRO A 100 -4.01 16.78 5.83
N VAL A 101 -3.97 15.64 6.53
CA VAL A 101 -4.54 14.34 6.11
C VAL A 101 -6.07 14.35 5.96
N SER A 102 -6.75 15.31 6.60
CA SER A 102 -8.22 15.46 6.55
C SER A 102 -8.79 15.69 5.14
N GLY A 103 -7.97 16.10 4.17
CA GLY A 103 -8.39 16.32 2.78
C GLY A 103 -8.26 15.10 1.84
N ILE A 104 -7.50 14.07 2.20
CA ILE A 104 -7.02 13.07 1.22
C ILE A 104 -7.87 11.80 1.19
N ILE A 105 -8.32 11.31 2.36
CA ILE A 105 -9.21 10.14 2.43
C ILE A 105 -10.57 10.48 1.80
N ASN A 106 -11.10 11.69 2.04
CA ASN A 106 -12.35 12.13 1.42
C ASN A 106 -12.23 12.33 -0.09
N SER A 107 -11.10 12.83 -0.60
CA SER A 107 -10.96 13.13 -2.04
C SER A 107 -10.58 11.91 -2.87
N THR A 108 -9.74 11.00 -2.36
CA THR A 108 -9.20 9.89 -3.17
C THR A 108 -10.03 8.62 -3.02
N VAL A 109 -10.47 8.28 -1.80
CA VAL A 109 -11.34 7.12 -1.57
C VAL A 109 -12.78 7.47 -1.96
N GLY A 110 -13.24 8.71 -1.69
CA GLY A 110 -14.54 9.20 -2.14
C GLY A 110 -14.68 9.19 -3.66
N ALA A 111 -13.72 9.76 -4.40
CA ALA A 111 -13.79 9.79 -5.86
C ALA A 111 -13.70 8.40 -6.51
N VAL A 112 -12.96 7.46 -5.93
CA VAL A 112 -12.87 6.08 -6.46
C VAL A 112 -14.14 5.28 -6.14
N LEU A 113 -14.74 5.47 -4.96
CA LEU A 113 -16.00 4.82 -4.60
C LEU A 113 -17.20 5.40 -5.36
N GLU A 114 -17.28 6.72 -5.57
CA GLU A 114 -18.32 7.32 -6.40
C GLU A 114 -18.29 6.80 -7.84
N ASN A 115 -17.11 6.72 -8.44
CA ASN A 115 -16.97 6.21 -9.82
C ASN A 115 -17.20 4.69 -9.95
N LEU A 116 -17.11 3.92 -8.87
CA LEU A 116 -17.30 2.46 -8.89
C LEU A 116 -18.72 2.03 -8.48
N PHE A 117 -19.48 2.86 -7.75
CA PHE A 117 -20.78 2.47 -7.19
C PHE A 117 -21.95 3.39 -7.59
N ILE A 118 -21.71 4.53 -8.25
CA ILE A 118 -22.75 5.49 -8.68
C ILE A 118 -22.73 5.70 -10.22
N GLY A 119 -22.02 4.83 -10.96
CA GLY A 119 -22.08 4.77 -12.43
C GLY A 119 -23.34 4.08 -12.94
#